data_AF-A0A349UQQ7-F1
#
_entry.id   AF-A0A349UQQ7-F1
#
_cell.length_a   1.000
_cell.length_b   1.000
_cell.length_c   1.000
_cell.angle_alpha   90.00
_cell.angle_beta   90.00
_cell.angle_gamma   90.00
#
_symmetry.space_group_name_H-M   'P 1'
#
loop_
_entity.id
_entity.type
_entity.pdbx_description
1 polymer ?
#
loop_
_entity_poly.entity_id
_entity_poly.type
_entity_poly.pdbx_seq_one_letter_code
_entity_poly.pdbx_strand_id
1 'polypeptide(L)' 'MAIVAGIDEAGFGPVLGPLVVSASVFDVPDELVDVSMWDLLAGAVLRSPTRKRTGIAVADSKKLYSRRTGKSLEHLER' A
#
# COMPACT_ATOMS: atom_id res chain seq x y z
N MET A 1 -21.47 5.88 -9.68
CA MET A 1 -20.03 6.02 -9.43
C MET A 1 -19.81 5.70 -7.97
N ALA A 2 -18.95 4.73 -7.65
CA ALA A 2 -18.75 4.24 -6.28
C ALA A 2 -17.40 4.71 -5.74
N ILE A 3 -17.39 5.15 -4.48
CA ILE A 3 -16.14 5.52 -3.78
C ILE A 3 -15.73 4.38 -2.88
N VAL A 4 -14.54 3.82 -3.11
CA VAL A 4 -13.94 2.80 -2.27
C VAL A 4 -12.83 3.44 -1.43
N ALA A 5 -12.96 3.37 -0.10
CA ALA A 5 -11.97 3.91 0.84
C ALA A 5 -11.43 2.80 1.74
N GLY A 6 -10.10 2.64 1.75
CA GLY A 6 -9.39 1.83 2.73
C GLY A 6 -8.78 2.74 3.79
N ILE A 7 -8.96 2.40 5.07
CA ILE A 7 -8.44 3.15 6.23
C ILE A 7 -7.54 2.21 7.02
N ASP A 8 -6.38 2.70 7.45
CA ASP A 8 -5.43 1.93 8.25
C ASP A 8 -4.66 2.86 9.21
N GLU A 9 -3.99 2.27 10.19
CA GLU A 9 -3.21 2.97 11.19
C GLU A 9 -1.79 2.43 11.37
N ALA A 10 -0.91 3.30 11.86
CA ALA A 10 0.43 2.93 12.29
C ALA A 10 0.77 3.63 13.62
N GLY A 11 1.39 2.89 14.53
CA GLY A 11 1.79 3.42 15.84
C GLY A 11 0.79 3.17 16.97
N PHE A 12 -0.16 2.23 16.81
CA PHE A 12 -1.13 1.89 17.87
C PHE A 12 -0.52 1.20 19.10
N GLY A 13 0.54 0.40 18.92
CA GLY A 13 1.16 -0.40 20.00
C GLY A 13 2.19 0.32 20.88
N PRO A 14 3.12 1.13 20.33
CA PRO A 14 4.14 1.83 21.11
C PRO A 14 3.57 2.78 22.16
N VAL A 15 4.23 2.89 23.32
CA VAL A 15 3.85 3.82 24.41
C VAL A 15 4.19 5.27 24.07
N LEU A 16 5.17 5.49 23.20
CA LEU A 16 5.67 6.79 22.79
C LEU A 16 5.71 6.88 21.26
N GLY A 17 5.53 8.09 20.74
CA GLY A 17 5.45 8.37 19.30
C GLY A 17 4.01 8.68 18.86
N PRO A 18 3.83 9.20 17.63
CA PRO A 18 2.51 9.53 17.13
C PRO A 18 1.74 8.28 16.68
N LEU A 19 0.42 8.31 16.87
CA LEU A 19 -0.51 7.48 16.11
C LEU A 19 -0.81 8.18 14.79
N VAL A 20 -0.60 7.50 13.66
CA VAL A 20 -0.96 7.96 12.33
C VAL A 20 -2.12 7.13 11.83
N VAL A 21 -3.21 7.79 11.42
CA VAL A 21 -4.35 7.18 10.74
C VAL A 21 -4.44 7.80 9.36
N SER A 22 -4.59 6.98 8.33
CA SER A 22 -4.66 7.46 6.94
C SER A 22 -5.74 6.71 6.16
N ALA A 23 -6.14 7.30 5.04
CA ALA A 23 -7.09 6.69 4.11
C ALA A 23 -6.56 6.75 2.68
N SER A 24 -6.84 5.72 1.90
CA SER A 24 -6.66 5.69 0.44
C SER A 24 -8.02 5.57 -0.21
N VAL A 25 -8.36 6.50 -1.10
CA VAL A 25 -9.70 6.65 -1.68
C VAL A 25 -9.61 6.54 -3.20
N PHE A 26 -10.47 5.71 -3.77
CA PHE A 26 -10.55 5.46 -5.19
C PHE A 26 -11.97 5.75 -5.69
N ASP A 27 -12.05 6.45 -6.81
CA ASP A 27 -13.25 6.54 -7.62
C ASP A 27 -13.29 5.34 -8.57
N VAL A 28 -14.33 4.51 -8.45
CA VAL A 28 -14.47 3.25 -9.17
C VAL A 28 -15.78 3.27 -9.97
N PRO A 29 -15.74 2.89 -11.27
CA PRO A 29 -16.96 2.66 -12.05
C PRO A 29 -17.88 1.65 -11.35
N ASP A 30 -19.20 1.88 -11.39
CA ASP A 30 -20.17 1.07 -10.63
C ASP A 30 -20.11 -0.40 -11.03
N GLU A 31 -19.93 -0.69 -12.31
CA GLU A 31 -19.77 -2.04 -12.85
C GLU A 31 -18.54 -2.80 -12.34
N LEU A 32 -17.56 -2.12 -11.73
CA LEU A 32 -16.32 -2.71 -11.23
C LEU A 32 -16.22 -2.72 -9.70
N VAL A 33 -17.24 -2.24 -8.98
CA VAL A 33 -17.18 -2.06 -7.51
C VAL A 33 -16.93 -3.38 -6.75
N ASP A 34 -17.46 -4.48 -7.27
CA ASP A 34 -17.32 -5.82 -6.67
C ASP A 34 -16.07 -6.57 -7.18
N VAL A 35 -15.33 -5.99 -8.12
CA VAL A 35 -14.11 -6.61 -8.64
C VAL A 35 -12.97 -6.39 -7.65
N SER A 36 -12.14 -7.42 -7.46
CA SER A 36 -10.94 -7.34 -6.65
C SER A 36 -9.98 -6.25 -7.16
N MET A 37 -9.63 -5.30 -6.28
CA MET A 37 -8.68 -4.23 -6.59
C MET A 37 -7.30 -4.75 -6.99
N TRP A 38 -6.90 -5.92 -6.49
CA TRP A 38 -5.64 -6.55 -6.90
C TRP A 38 -5.65 -6.95 -8.37
N ASP A 39 -6.80 -7.34 -8.90
CA ASP A 39 -6.94 -7.74 -10.29
C ASP A 39 -7.09 -6.51 -11.19
N LEU A 40 -7.91 -5.52 -10.78
CA LEU A 40 -8.03 -4.25 -11.51
C LEU A 40 -6.70 -3.51 -11.64
N LEU A 41 -5.87 -3.53 -10.59
CA LEU A 41 -4.60 -2.82 -10.55
C LEU A 41 -3.39 -3.71 -10.85
N ALA A 42 -3.59 -4.96 -11.31
CA ALA A 42 -2.50 -5.93 -11.49
C ALA A 42 -1.36 -5.46 -12.40
N GLY A 43 -1.66 -4.55 -13.33
CA GLY A 43 -0.67 -3.92 -14.23
C GLY A 43 0.16 -2.81 -13.57
N ALA A 44 -0.30 -2.25 -12.44
CA ALA A 44 0.32 -1.11 -11.75
C ALA A 44 0.89 -1.46 -10.36
N VAL A 45 0.34 -2.46 -9.67
CA VAL A 45 0.77 -2.84 -8.31
C VAL A 45 1.53 -4.17 -8.28
N LEU A 46 2.39 -4.30 -7.28
CA LEU A 46 3.23 -5.47 -7.01
C LEU A 46 2.99 -5.95 -5.57
N ARG A 47 2.98 -7.26 -5.35
CA ARG A 47 2.94 -7.83 -3.99
C ARG A 47 4.29 -7.77 -3.25
N SER A 48 5.38 -7.58 -4.00
CA SER A 48 6.72 -7.40 -3.45
C SER A 48 7.60 -6.61 -4.42
N PRO A 49 8.59 -5.86 -3.91
CA PRO A 49 9.56 -5.16 -4.75
C PRO A 49 10.35 -6.15 -5.61
N THR A 50 10.52 -5.83 -6.89
CA THR A 50 11.30 -6.65 -7.82
C THR A 50 11.96 -5.77 -8.86
N ARG A 51 13.14 -6.19 -9.36
CA ARG A 51 13.84 -5.51 -10.45
C ARG A 51 13.30 -5.86 -11.83
N LYS A 52 12.44 -6.89 -11.94
CA LYS A 52 11.99 -7.46 -13.23
C LYS A 52 10.81 -6.72 -13.86
N ARG A 53 10.05 -5.95 -13.06
CA ARG A 53 8.82 -5.27 -13.49
C ARG A 53 8.68 -3.98 -12.69
N THR A 54 8.17 -2.95 -13.36
CA THR A 54 7.81 -1.67 -12.74
C THR A 54 6.45 -1.78 -12.07
N GLY A 55 6.23 -1.00 -11.02
CA GLY A 55 4.97 -0.96 -10.28
C GLY A 55 5.17 -0.55 -8.82
N ILE A 56 4.07 -0.13 -8.18
CA ILE A 56 4.05 0.25 -6.77
C ILE A 56 3.91 -1.03 -5.94
N ALA A 57 4.87 -1.29 -5.05
CA ALA A 57 4.78 -2.42 -4.15
C ALA A 57 3.82 -2.09 -3.02
N VAL A 58 2.69 -2.79 -2.95
CA VAL A 58 1.70 -2.65 -1.88
C VAL A 58 1.73 -3.93 -1.06
N ALA A 59 2.22 -3.84 0.18
CA ALA A 59 2.34 -4.94 1.11
C ALA A 59 2.51 -4.42 2.54
N ASP A 60 2.50 -5.33 3.52
CA ASP A 60 2.83 -5.01 4.92
C ASP A 60 4.16 -4.23 4.99
N SER A 61 4.14 -3.11 5.70
CA SER A 61 5.27 -2.18 5.78
C SER A 61 6.53 -2.84 6.34
N LYS A 62 6.43 -3.86 7.20
CA LYS A 62 7.56 -4.62 7.74
C LYS A 62 8.19 -5.53 6.67
N LYS A 63 7.42 -5.97 5.67
CA LYS A 63 7.93 -6.73 4.53
C LYS A 63 8.62 -5.84 3.50
N LEU A 64 8.15 -4.60 3.34
CA LEU A 64 8.75 -3.62 2.43
C LEU A 64 9.99 -2.95 3.03
N TYR A 65 10.03 -2.84 4.36
CA TYR A 65 11.16 -2.30 5.09
C TYR A 65 12.37 -3.24 5.03
N SER A 66 13.50 -2.74 4.51
CA SER A 66 14.75 -3.52 4.40
C SER A 66 15.87 -2.91 5.22
N ARG A 67 16.17 -3.48 6.39
CA ARG A 67 17.36 -3.08 7.18
C ARG A 67 18.69 -3.44 6.50
N ARG A 68 18.68 -4.37 5.55
CA ARG A 68 19.88 -5.05 5.06
C ARG A 68 20.70 -4.24 4.05
N THR A 69 20.14 -3.18 3.48
CA THR A 69 20.71 -2.48 2.30
C THR A 69 21.06 -1.02 2.56
N GLY A 70 20.94 -0.51 3.79
CA GLY A 70 21.15 0.92 4.10
C GLY A 70 20.09 1.87 3.50
N LYS A 71 19.27 1.40 2.57
CA LYS A 71 18.13 2.10 1.95
C LYS A 71 16.80 1.58 2.47
N SER A 72 16.61 1.68 3.77
CA SER A 72 15.52 0.95 4.44
C SER A 72 14.11 1.47 4.15
N LEU A 73 13.99 2.72 3.67
CA LEU A 73 12.73 3.41 3.43
C LEU A 73 12.38 3.62 1.95
N GLU A 74 13.26 3.21 1.01
CA GLU A 74 13.10 3.50 -0.43
C GLU A 74 11.77 3.02 -1.03
N HIS A 75 11.16 1.98 -0.47
CA HIS A 75 9.88 1.44 -0.93
C HIS A 75 8.67 1.96 -0.15
N LEU A 76 8.89 2.72 0.93
CA LEU A 76 7.85 3.29 1.80
C LEU A 76 7.63 4.80 1.57
N GLU A 77 8.58 5.49 0.94
CA GLU A 77 8.53 6.94 0.68
C GLU A 77 8.13 7.30 -0.77
N ARG A 78 7.57 6.34 -1.52
CA ARG A 78 7.24 6.51 -2.94
C ARG A 78 5.87 7.13 -3.19
#